data_AF-A0A4U0GXF0-F1
#
_entry.id   AF-A0A4U0GXF0-F1
#
_cell.length_a   1.000
_cell.length_b   1.000
_cell.length_c   1.000
_cell.angle_alpha   90.00
_cell.angle_beta   90.00
_cell.angle_gamma   90.00
#
_symmetry.space_group_name_H-M   'P 1'
#
loop_
_entity.id
_entity.type
_entity.pdbx_description
1 polymer ?
#
loop_
_entity_poly.entity_id
_entity_poly.type
_entity_poly.pdbx_seq_one_letter_code
_entity_poly.pdbx_strand_id
1 'polypeptide(L)'
;MGELEENKDQGAKKTASKQSSTPKESGSTPQDQKQEVSLQEREEEYKNRIEQLEGENHSLMLQKDALEEAIDDANEVIKVKDETIASLQDEVKHYGILDESKATIIEGLEQKLESASSLSKSPGLTKDVVMAVKNGIEREFPKLAWDSLKDKQGWKIKVETPKEAQ
;
A
#
# COMPACT_ATOMS: atom_id res chain seq x y z
N MET A 1 7.99 -59.99 5.85
CA MET A 1 8.24 -61.44 5.94
C MET A 1 7.12 -62.04 6.75
N GLY A 2 6.45 -63.05 6.19
CA GLY A 2 5.62 -64.01 6.92
C GLY A 2 4.18 -63.55 7.22
N GLU A 3 3.12 -64.32 7.00
CA GLU A 3 3.01 -65.70 6.54
C GLU A 3 1.68 -65.90 5.80
N LEU A 4 1.77 -66.60 4.66
CA LEU A 4 0.67 -67.20 3.93
C LEU A 4 0.29 -68.48 4.67
N GLU A 5 -0.96 -68.63 5.12
CA GLU A 5 -1.49 -69.95 5.49
C GLU A 5 -2.06 -70.65 4.26
N GLU A 6 -1.21 -71.49 3.69
CA GLU A 6 -1.52 -72.54 2.75
C GLU A 6 -2.09 -73.74 3.54
N ASN A 7 -3.38 -74.05 3.37
CA ASN A 7 -3.94 -75.31 3.89
C ASN A 7 -4.30 -76.24 2.72
N LYS A 8 -3.46 -77.26 2.57
CA LYS A 8 -3.61 -78.41 1.67
C LYS A 8 -4.58 -79.43 2.27
N ASP A 9 -5.52 -79.82 1.42
CA ASP A 9 -5.82 -81.20 1.02
C ASP A 9 -6.00 -82.27 2.11
N GLN A 10 -7.21 -82.84 2.17
CA GLN A 10 -7.41 -84.29 2.23
C GLN A 10 -8.89 -84.65 2.18
N GLY A 11 -9.24 -85.64 1.35
CA GLY A 11 -10.39 -86.50 1.64
C GLY A 11 -11.26 -86.88 0.45
N ALA A 12 -10.73 -87.70 -0.44
CA ALA A 12 -11.52 -88.41 -1.44
C ALA A 12 -12.58 -89.33 -0.77
N LYS A 13 -13.86 -89.13 -1.12
CA LYS A 13 -14.87 -90.20 -1.10
C LYS A 13 -15.65 -90.17 -2.42
N LYS A 14 -15.36 -91.18 -3.26
CA LYS A 14 -16.17 -91.57 -4.40
C LYS A 14 -17.47 -92.20 -3.89
N THR A 15 -18.60 -91.64 -4.30
CA THR A 15 -19.87 -92.37 -4.39
C THR A 15 -20.45 -92.11 -5.76
N ALA A 16 -20.46 -93.16 -6.59
CA ALA A 16 -21.16 -93.16 -7.86
C ALA A 16 -22.66 -93.03 -7.61
N SER A 17 -23.29 -92.03 -8.21
CA SER A 17 -24.74 -92.04 -8.45
C SER A 17 -25.00 -91.52 -9.86
N LYS A 18 -25.39 -92.44 -10.74
CA LYS A 18 -25.99 -92.14 -12.03
C LYS A 18 -27.32 -91.45 -11.77
N GLN A 19 -27.42 -90.16 -12.06
CA GLN A 19 -28.69 -89.54 -12.43
C GLN A 19 -28.48 -88.79 -13.73
N SER A 20 -28.96 -89.42 -14.80
CA SER A 20 -29.33 -88.75 -16.03
C SER A 20 -30.50 -87.81 -15.74
N SER A 21 -30.30 -86.52 -15.94
CA SER A 21 -31.40 -85.57 -16.04
C SER A 21 -30.97 -84.37 -16.88
N THR A 22 -31.45 -84.41 -18.13
CA THR A 22 -31.72 -83.27 -19.04
C THR A 22 -30.58 -82.30 -19.38
N PRO A 23 -30.15 -82.22 -20.66
CA PRO A 23 -29.99 -80.92 -21.26
C PRO A 23 -31.41 -80.39 -21.49
N LYS A 24 -31.93 -79.57 -20.57
CA LYS A 24 -32.94 -78.61 -21.00
C LYS A 24 -32.17 -77.70 -21.94
N GLU A 25 -32.34 -77.91 -23.25
CA GLU A 25 -32.20 -76.82 -24.19
C GLU A 25 -33.12 -75.73 -23.65
N SER A 26 -32.54 -74.76 -22.95
CA SER A 26 -33.18 -73.49 -22.68
C SER A 26 -33.36 -72.84 -24.03
N GLY A 27 -34.41 -73.25 -24.74
CA GLY A 27 -34.94 -72.55 -25.89
C GLY A 27 -35.36 -71.19 -25.41
N SER A 28 -34.42 -70.25 -25.44
CA SER A 28 -34.70 -68.84 -25.30
C SER A 28 -35.77 -68.53 -26.32
N THR A 29 -36.96 -68.14 -25.86
CA THR A 29 -38.00 -67.77 -26.81
C THR A 29 -37.53 -66.52 -27.58
N PRO A 30 -37.99 -66.28 -28.81
CA PRO A 30 -37.63 -65.07 -29.57
C PRO A 30 -37.91 -63.76 -28.81
N GLN A 31 -38.78 -63.82 -27.79
CA GLN A 31 -39.10 -62.72 -26.90
C GLN A 31 -38.01 -62.47 -25.84
N ASP A 32 -37.39 -63.53 -25.29
CA ASP A 32 -36.27 -63.42 -24.35
C ASP A 32 -35.02 -62.84 -25.04
N GLN A 33 -34.73 -63.24 -26.28
CA GLN A 33 -33.60 -62.71 -27.06
C GLN A 33 -33.78 -61.22 -27.40
N LYS A 34 -35.00 -60.79 -27.72
CA LYS A 34 -35.30 -59.36 -27.95
C LYS A 34 -35.12 -58.53 -26.69
N GLN A 35 -35.49 -59.08 -25.54
CA GLN A 35 -35.35 -58.39 -24.26
C GLN A 35 -33.87 -58.30 -23.85
N GLU A 36 -33.07 -59.34 -24.12
CA GLU A 36 -31.63 -59.36 -23.87
C GLU A 36 -30.86 -58.38 -24.77
N VAL A 37 -31.19 -58.31 -26.06
CA VAL A 37 -30.62 -57.30 -26.99
C VAL A 37 -30.97 -55.87 -26.54
N SER A 38 -32.21 -55.64 -26.09
CA SER A 38 -32.63 -54.33 -25.57
C SER A 38 -31.92 -53.93 -24.27
N LEU A 39 -31.51 -54.90 -23.44
CA LEU A 39 -30.74 -54.64 -22.23
C LEU A 39 -29.29 -54.29 -22.57
N GLN A 40 -28.68 -54.99 -23.52
CA GLN A 40 -27.32 -54.70 -24.00
C GLN A 40 -27.22 -53.29 -24.61
N GLU A 41 -28.18 -52.89 -25.44
CA GLU A 41 -28.24 -51.53 -26.01
C GLU A 41 -28.30 -50.46 -24.91
N ARG A 42 -29.06 -50.73 -23.83
CA ARG A 42 -29.18 -49.81 -22.69
C ARG A 42 -27.93 -49.78 -21.82
N GLU A 43 -27.28 -50.92 -21.62
CA GLU A 43 -25.99 -51.01 -20.94
C GLU A 43 -24.90 -50.21 -21.68
N GLU A 44 -24.88 -50.30 -23.01
CA GLU A 44 -23.96 -49.53 -23.84
C GLU A 44 -24.26 -48.03 -23.80
N GLU A 45 -25.54 -47.64 -23.81
CA GLU A 45 -25.96 -46.23 -23.61
C GLU A 45 -25.49 -45.69 -22.25
N TYR A 46 -25.70 -46.45 -21.16
CA TYR A 46 -25.23 -46.04 -19.84
C TYR A 46 -23.72 -45.98 -19.75
N LYS A 47 -23.02 -46.93 -20.36
CA LYS A 47 -21.55 -46.93 -20.40
C LYS A 47 -21.02 -45.68 -21.11
N ASN A 48 -21.57 -45.35 -22.28
CA ASN A 48 -21.20 -44.15 -23.02
C ASN A 48 -21.50 -42.89 -22.22
N ARG A 49 -22.64 -42.86 -21.50
CA ARG A 49 -22.99 -41.72 -20.64
C ARG A 49 -22.05 -41.58 -19.44
N ILE A 50 -21.63 -42.70 -18.84
CA ILE A 50 -20.65 -42.71 -17.74
C ILE A 50 -19.31 -42.17 -18.24
N GLU A 51 -18.80 -42.69 -19.36
CA GLU A 51 -17.53 -42.23 -19.94
C GLU A 51 -17.56 -40.74 -20.28
N GLN A 52 -18.67 -40.24 -20.85
CA GLN A 52 -18.87 -38.82 -21.08
C GLN A 52 -18.81 -38.01 -19.77
N LEU A 53 -19.54 -38.44 -18.74
CA LEU A 53 -19.58 -37.75 -17.46
C LEU A 53 -18.22 -37.76 -16.75
N GLU A 54 -17.46 -38.86 -16.86
CA GLU A 54 -16.09 -38.96 -16.35
C GLU A 54 -15.16 -37.98 -17.06
N GLY A 55 -15.27 -37.86 -18.39
CA GLY A 55 -14.53 -36.86 -19.17
C GLY A 55 -14.88 -35.43 -18.79
N GLU A 56 -16.17 -35.11 -18.65
CA GLU A 56 -16.64 -33.80 -18.19
C GLU A 56 -16.13 -33.48 -16.78
N ASN A 57 -16.19 -34.44 -15.86
CA ASN A 57 -15.71 -34.28 -14.49
C ASN A 57 -14.19 -34.06 -14.43
N HIS A 58 -13.42 -34.82 -15.22
CA HIS A 58 -11.98 -34.61 -15.32
C HIS A 58 -11.63 -33.21 -15.85
N SER A 59 -12.34 -32.73 -16.87
CA SER A 59 -12.18 -31.38 -17.39
C SER A 59 -12.51 -30.30 -16.36
N LEU A 60 -13.61 -30.46 -15.61
CA LEU A 60 -13.99 -29.54 -14.54
C LEU A 60 -12.98 -29.52 -13.40
N MET A 61 -12.40 -30.66 -13.05
CA MET A 61 -11.34 -30.73 -12.04
C MET A 61 -10.10 -29.95 -12.48
N LEU A 62 -9.65 -30.09 -13.74
CA LEU A 62 -8.54 -29.29 -14.27
C LEU A 62 -8.84 -27.78 -14.25
N GLN A 63 -10.08 -27.39 -14.59
CA GLN A 63 -10.49 -25.97 -14.51
C GLN A 63 -10.51 -25.46 -13.07
N LYS A 64 -10.97 -26.28 -12.13
CA LYS A 64 -10.95 -25.96 -10.70
C LYS A 64 -9.52 -25.74 -10.22
N ASP A 65 -8.60 -26.64 -10.52
CA ASP A 65 -7.21 -26.55 -10.10
C ASP A 65 -6.53 -25.28 -10.67
N ALA A 66 -6.78 -24.96 -11.95
CA ALA A 66 -6.27 -23.73 -12.56
C ALA A 66 -6.86 -22.45 -11.95
N LEU A 67 -8.13 -22.48 -11.53
CA LEU A 67 -8.76 -21.35 -10.82
C LEU A 67 -8.22 -21.20 -9.40
N GLU A 68 -7.93 -22.29 -8.71
CA GLU A 68 -7.32 -22.27 -7.38
C GLU A 68 -5.90 -21.68 -7.43
N GLU A 69 -5.09 -22.07 -8.41
CA GLU A 69 -3.77 -21.46 -8.66
C GLU A 69 -3.90 -19.95 -8.96
N ALA A 70 -4.85 -19.56 -9.82
CA ALA A 70 -5.08 -18.15 -10.14
C ALA A 70 -5.56 -17.33 -8.92
N ILE A 71 -6.30 -17.93 -8.00
CA ILE A 71 -6.70 -17.31 -6.74
C ILE A 71 -5.49 -17.11 -5.83
N ASP A 72 -4.62 -18.10 -5.72
CA ASP A 72 -3.40 -18.01 -4.92
C ASP A 72 -2.46 -16.91 -5.45
N ASP A 73 -2.27 -16.83 -6.77
CA ASP A 73 -1.52 -15.76 -7.43
C ASP A 73 -2.13 -14.38 -7.15
N ALA A 74 -3.46 -14.26 -7.25
CA ALA A 74 -4.16 -13.01 -6.98
C ALA A 74 -4.00 -12.58 -5.51
N ASN A 75 -4.05 -13.52 -4.58
CA ASN A 75 -3.86 -13.26 -3.16
C ASN A 75 -2.44 -12.77 -2.84
N GLU A 76 -1.41 -13.35 -3.46
CA GLU A 76 -0.03 -12.88 -3.27
C GLU A 76 0.14 -11.45 -3.82
N VAL A 77 -0.47 -11.13 -4.97
CA VAL A 77 -0.48 -9.77 -5.50
C VAL A 77 -1.19 -8.79 -4.57
N ILE A 78 -2.33 -9.18 -3.98
CA ILE A 78 -3.06 -8.35 -3.01
C ILE A 78 -2.18 -8.07 -1.80
N LYS A 79 -1.53 -9.09 -1.24
CA LYS A 79 -0.64 -8.95 -0.09
C LYS A 79 0.51 -7.96 -0.35
N VAL A 80 1.19 -8.07 -1.50
CA VAL A 80 2.26 -7.13 -1.88
C VAL A 80 1.72 -5.70 -2.01
N LYS A 81 0.49 -5.53 -2.53
CA LYS A 81 -0.15 -4.22 -2.62
C LYS A 81 -0.49 -3.66 -1.25
N ASP A 82 -0.98 -4.47 -0.33
CA ASP A 82 -1.28 -4.06 1.04
C ASP A 82 -0.02 -3.60 1.78
N GLU A 83 1.11 -4.32 1.60
CA GLU A 83 2.42 -3.91 2.13
C GLU A 83 2.88 -2.56 1.55
N THR A 84 2.66 -2.35 0.25
CA THR A 84 2.98 -1.08 -0.42
C THR A 84 2.11 0.07 0.10
N ILE A 85 0.81 -0.17 0.30
CA ILE A 85 -0.13 0.81 0.85
C ILE A 85 0.29 1.19 2.27
N ALA A 86 0.63 0.22 3.12
CA ALA A 86 1.11 0.48 4.47
C ALA A 86 2.37 1.36 4.47
N SER A 87 3.35 1.05 3.61
CA SER A 87 4.56 1.86 3.47
C SER A 87 4.25 3.31 3.02
N LEU A 88 3.32 3.49 2.09
CA LEU A 88 2.91 4.82 1.63
C LEU A 88 2.16 5.59 2.72
N GLN A 89 1.35 4.91 3.54
CA GLN A 89 0.68 5.54 4.69
C GLN A 89 1.69 6.04 5.73
N ASP A 90 2.73 5.27 6.00
CA ASP A 90 3.82 5.68 6.90
C ASP A 90 4.59 6.89 6.33
N GLU A 91 4.85 6.90 5.02
CA GLU A 91 5.49 8.04 4.37
C GLU A 91 4.63 9.32 4.42
N VAL A 92 3.32 9.21 4.14
CA VAL A 92 2.38 10.33 4.27
C VAL A 92 2.36 10.87 5.70
N LYS A 93 2.34 9.99 6.70
CA LYS A 93 2.40 10.38 8.11
C LYS A 93 3.70 11.11 8.43
N HIS A 94 4.83 10.64 7.92
CA HIS A 94 6.11 11.34 8.07
C HIS A 94 6.05 12.76 7.48
N TYR A 95 5.54 12.93 6.26
CA TYR A 95 5.45 14.27 5.66
C TYR A 95 4.52 15.19 6.45
N GLY A 96 3.41 14.66 7.00
CA GLY A 96 2.55 15.42 7.92
C GLY A 96 3.31 15.99 9.13
N ILE A 97 4.10 15.16 9.81
CA ILE A 97 4.94 15.59 10.94
C ILE A 97 5.97 16.65 10.50
N LEU A 98 6.56 16.47 9.32
CA LEU A 98 7.55 17.43 8.80
C LEU A 98 6.91 18.79 8.50
N ASP A 99 5.71 18.81 7.96
CA ASP A 99 4.99 20.06 7.66
C ASP A 99 4.52 20.77 8.94
N GLU A 100 4.04 20.03 9.95
CA GLU A 100 3.76 20.59 11.28
C GLU A 100 5.02 21.21 11.92
N SER A 101 6.17 20.53 11.81
CA SER A 101 7.45 21.05 12.29
C SER A 101 7.85 22.34 11.56
N LYS A 102 7.74 22.37 10.23
CA LYS A 102 8.01 23.59 9.44
C LYS A 102 7.09 24.74 9.85
N ALA A 103 5.78 24.48 10.02
CA ALA A 103 4.83 25.49 10.45
C ALA A 103 5.21 26.09 11.82
N THR A 104 5.61 25.24 12.77
CA THR A 104 6.08 25.67 14.10
C THR A 104 7.33 26.54 14.01
N ILE A 105 8.28 26.18 13.15
CA ILE A 105 9.52 26.96 12.93
C ILE A 105 9.17 28.33 12.33
N ILE A 106 8.29 28.38 11.33
CA ILE A 106 7.85 29.62 10.69
C ILE A 106 7.21 30.54 11.72
N GLU A 107 6.24 30.04 12.50
CA GLU A 107 5.58 30.82 13.55
C GLU A 107 6.59 31.38 14.56
N GLY A 108 7.55 30.55 15.02
CA GLY A 108 8.60 31.00 15.93
C GLY A 108 9.53 32.07 15.33
N LEU A 109 9.79 32.03 14.02
CA LEU A 109 10.55 33.06 13.31
C LEU A 109 9.74 34.36 13.16
N GLU A 110 8.46 34.27 12.85
CA GLU A 110 7.55 35.42 12.76
C GLU A 110 7.43 36.14 14.11
N GLN A 111 7.27 35.39 15.21
CA GLN A 111 7.25 35.96 16.57
C GLN A 111 8.56 36.67 16.93
N LYS A 112 9.72 36.08 16.57
CA LYS A 112 11.03 36.71 16.78
C LYS A 112 11.20 37.98 15.95
N LEU A 113 10.73 37.98 14.70
CA LEU A 113 10.78 39.14 13.82
C LEU A 113 9.93 40.28 14.39
N GLU A 114 8.71 40.01 14.85
CA GLU A 114 7.83 41.01 15.47
C GLU A 114 8.43 41.57 16.76
N SER A 115 9.03 40.71 17.58
CA SER A 115 9.75 41.12 18.80
C SER A 115 10.95 42.02 18.46
N ALA A 116 11.74 41.69 17.43
CA ALA A 116 12.86 42.51 17.00
C ALA A 116 12.42 43.85 16.39
N SER A 117 11.32 43.85 15.63
CA SER A 117 10.72 45.05 15.04
C SER A 117 10.22 46.01 16.12
N SER A 118 9.56 45.49 17.16
CA SER A 118 9.12 46.29 18.31
C SER A 118 10.26 46.85 19.16
N LEU A 119 11.38 46.12 19.29
CA LEU A 119 12.63 46.60 19.92
C LEU A 119 13.36 47.68 19.09
N SER A 120 13.14 47.72 17.77
CA SER A 120 13.73 48.73 16.88
C SER A 120 13.06 50.10 16.93
N LYS A 121 11.93 50.23 17.65
CA LYS A 121 11.37 51.53 18.06
C LYS A 121 12.21 52.13 19.20
N SER A 122 13.52 52.25 18.98
CA SER A 122 14.31 53.23 19.71
C SER A 122 13.66 54.60 19.51
N PRO A 123 13.57 55.45 20.56
CA PRO A 123 13.10 56.81 20.37
C PRO A 123 13.97 57.40 19.28
N GLY A 124 13.34 57.82 18.18
CA GLY A 124 14.05 58.23 16.98
C GLY A 124 15.20 59.14 17.39
N LEU A 125 16.40 58.90 16.85
CA LEU A 125 17.37 59.98 16.76
C LEU A 125 16.61 61.10 16.05
N THR A 126 16.10 62.07 16.80
CA THR A 126 15.78 63.36 16.24
C THR A 126 17.08 63.75 15.55
N LYS A 127 17.01 63.92 14.23
CA LYS A 127 18.12 64.46 13.44
C LYS A 127 18.26 65.92 13.86
N ASP A 128 18.72 66.14 15.09
CA ASP A 128 19.22 67.41 15.55
C ASP A 128 20.50 67.63 14.75
N VAL A 129 20.36 68.34 13.63
CA VAL A 129 21.46 68.71 12.76
C VAL A 129 21.80 70.17 13.08
N VAL A 130 23.09 70.44 13.23
CA VAL A 130 23.65 71.78 13.42
C VAL A 130 24.23 72.23 12.09
N MET A 131 23.79 73.40 11.62
CA MET A 131 24.42 74.09 10.50
C MET A 131 25.65 74.84 11.00
N ALA A 132 26.83 74.54 10.43
CA ALA A 132 28.06 75.25 10.77
C ALA A 132 28.69 75.87 9.52
N VAL A 133 29.34 77.02 9.69
CA VAL A 133 30.02 77.78 8.63
C VAL A 133 31.50 77.92 8.93
N LYS A 134 32.35 77.71 7.92
CA LYS A 134 33.78 78.02 7.96
C LYS A 134 34.21 78.58 6.60
N ASN A 135 34.83 79.76 6.59
CA ASN A 135 35.30 80.44 5.37
C ASN A 135 34.23 80.57 4.27
N GLY A 136 32.98 80.82 4.66
CA GLY A 136 31.83 80.93 3.73
C GLY A 136 31.25 79.60 3.24
N ILE A 137 31.80 78.45 3.68
CA ILE A 137 31.27 77.12 3.37
C ILE A 137 30.34 76.68 4.49
N GLU A 138 29.14 76.25 4.15
CA GLU A 138 28.14 75.74 5.09
C GLU A 138 28.11 74.21 5.06
N ARG A 139 28.01 73.58 6.23
CA ARG A 139 27.92 72.13 6.35
C ARG A 139 27.03 71.73 7.53
N GLU A 140 26.25 70.69 7.28
CA GLU A 140 25.42 70.01 8.28
C GLU A 140 26.25 69.01 9.10
N PHE A 141 26.09 69.07 10.41
CA PHE A 141 26.68 68.12 11.35
C PHE A 141 25.60 67.54 12.26
N PRO A 142 25.58 66.23 12.52
CA PRO A 142 24.79 65.69 13.62
C PRO A 142 25.22 66.37 14.94
N LYS A 143 24.26 66.83 15.75
CA LYS A 143 24.53 67.57 17.00
C LYS A 143 25.43 66.80 17.97
N LEU A 144 25.27 65.50 18.07
CA LEU A 144 26.16 64.62 18.86
C LEU A 144 27.62 64.69 18.38
N ALA A 145 27.84 64.75 17.06
CA ALA A 145 29.18 64.89 16.49
C ALA A 145 29.74 66.30 16.73
N TRP A 146 28.88 67.32 16.68
CA TRP A 146 29.23 68.71 16.97
C TRP A 146 29.63 68.94 18.43
N ASP A 147 28.88 68.38 19.38
CA ASP A 147 29.15 68.54 20.81
C ASP A 147 30.41 67.77 21.25
N SER A 148 30.80 66.74 20.50
CA SER A 148 32.01 65.95 20.74
C SER A 148 33.29 66.56 20.16
N LEU A 149 33.20 67.63 19.35
CA LEU A 149 34.36 68.31 18.77
C LEU A 149 35.04 69.19 19.82
N LYS A 150 36.17 68.72 20.35
CA LYS A 150 36.97 69.41 21.40
C LYS A 150 37.40 70.83 21.02
N ASP A 151 37.71 71.03 19.74
CA ASP A 151 37.92 72.34 19.13
C ASP A 151 37.11 72.36 17.85
N LYS A 152 36.20 73.32 17.69
CA LYS A 152 35.30 73.42 16.53
C LYS A 152 36.03 73.74 15.22
N GLN A 153 37.36 73.59 15.15
CA GLN A 153 38.26 73.72 13.98
C GLN A 153 38.01 74.97 13.13
N GLY A 154 37.55 76.08 13.71
CA GLY A 154 37.19 77.31 13.00
C GLY A 154 35.79 77.31 12.37
N TRP A 155 35.00 76.27 12.56
CA TRP A 155 33.56 76.23 12.26
C TRP A 155 32.78 76.98 13.35
N LYS A 156 31.81 77.80 12.92
CA LYS A 156 30.87 78.50 13.81
C LYS A 156 29.45 78.06 13.48
N ILE A 157 28.60 77.87 14.49
CA ILE A 157 27.19 77.56 14.25
C ILE A 157 26.57 78.74 13.50
N LYS A 158 25.94 78.46 12.36
CA LYS A 158 25.04 79.41 11.70
C LYS A 158 23.79 79.45 12.56
N VAL A 159 23.61 80.51 13.34
CA VAL A 159 22.45 80.63 14.24
C VAL A 159 21.19 80.67 13.40
N GLU A 160 20.44 79.57 13.36
CA GLU A 160 19.02 79.56 13.03
C GLU A 160 18.29 78.73 14.09
N THR A 161 18.02 79.39 15.21
CA THR A 161 16.86 79.04 16.04
C THR A 161 15.90 80.23 16.01
N PRO A 162 14.75 80.10 15.34
CA PRO A 162 13.54 80.75 15.79
C PRO A 162 12.63 79.65 16.34
N LYS A 163 12.87 79.24 17.59
CA LYS A 163 11.80 78.67 18.42
C LYS A 163 11.69 79.28 19.82
N GLU A 164 12.36 80.41 20.06
CA GLU A 164 12.11 81.28 21.20
C GLU A 164 12.22 82.74 20.75
N ALA A 165 11.32 83.14 19.85
CA ALA A 165 10.81 84.51 19.84
C ALA A 165 9.38 84.41 20.41
N GLN A 166 9.12 85.22 21.42
CA GLN A 166 7.79 85.42 22.03
C GLN A 166 6.73 85.81 20.99
#